data_AF-A0A7C7XTA5-F1
#
_entry.id   AF-A0A7C7XTA5-F1
#
_cell.length_a   1.000
_cell.length_b   1.000
_cell.length_c   1.000
_cell.angle_alpha   90.00
_cell.angle_beta   90.00
_cell.angle_gamma   90.00
#
_symmetry.space_group_name_H-M   'P 1'
#
loop_
_entity.id
_entity.type
_entity.pdbx_description
1 polymer ?
#
loop_
_entity_poly.entity_id
_entity_poly.type
_entity_poly.pdbx_seq_one_letter_code
_entity_poly.pdbx_strand_id
1 'polypeptide(L)'
;MVNNMYADAFSLERLLHRQKSLNRRISAVIVLIVATLAIGLVQYSQSFFFSLALFCLSLYLVVIQISTENKIAEILHRMDFSLSQFEDRDTREVVEKKLTKLFGNIPQRITSNAEMARTRGGDEKGPTWGKQDGDLGEVANYRDAVEQGKVFEGLEGELSNAEKMLRSADEDYSQMAQQRWETSQRNDPDLIEAGVETLAELVTTDYFEKNPKDGAVEELMGQTSE
;
A
#
# COMPACT_ATOMS: atom_id res chain seq x y z
N MET A 1 -14.28 9.95 0.14
CA MET A 1 -12.82 9.69 0.09
C MET A 1 -12.30 9.58 -1.35
N VAL A 2 -12.99 8.84 -2.23
CA VAL A 2 -12.62 8.65 -3.67
C VAL A 2 -12.50 9.95 -4.49
N ASN A 3 -13.37 10.96 -4.24
CA ASN A 3 -13.35 12.23 -5.00
C ASN A 3 -12.08 13.08 -4.80
N ASN A 4 -11.39 12.95 -3.66
CA ASN A 4 -10.15 13.70 -3.42
C ASN A 4 -8.96 13.08 -4.16
N MET A 5 -8.96 11.75 -4.32
CA MET A 5 -7.85 11.02 -4.96
C MET A 5 -7.78 11.26 -6.47
N TYR A 6 -8.93 11.34 -7.16
CA TYR A 6 -8.97 11.66 -8.58
C TYR A 6 -8.46 13.09 -8.86
N ALA A 7 -8.76 14.02 -7.96
CA ALA A 7 -8.25 15.39 -8.02
C ALA A 7 -6.73 15.44 -7.81
N ASP A 8 -6.21 14.65 -6.86
CA ASP A 8 -4.77 14.57 -6.57
C ASP A 8 -3.98 13.96 -7.74
N ALA A 9 -4.49 12.90 -8.37
CA ALA A 9 -3.88 12.29 -9.57
C ALA A 9 -3.82 13.27 -10.77
N PHE A 10 -4.91 14.01 -11.01
CA PHE A 10 -4.95 15.03 -12.06
C PHE A 10 -3.99 16.20 -11.75
N SER A 11 -3.88 16.58 -10.48
CA SER A 11 -2.94 17.62 -10.04
C SER A 11 -1.48 17.19 -10.24
N LEU A 12 -1.16 15.91 -9.98
CA LEU A 12 0.16 15.33 -10.17
C LEU A 12 0.56 15.34 -11.65
N GLU A 13 -0.34 14.95 -12.56
CA GLU A 13 -0.09 15.00 -14.01
C GLU A 13 0.26 16.42 -14.47
N ARG A 14 -0.49 17.42 -14.00
CA ARG A 14 -0.25 18.82 -14.32
C ARG A 14 1.11 19.30 -13.79
N LEU A 15 1.50 18.87 -12.59
CA LEU A 15 2.78 19.23 -11.97
C LEU A 15 3.97 18.57 -12.67
N LEU A 16 3.86 17.29 -13.05
CA LEU A 16 4.89 16.57 -13.81
C LEU A 16 5.10 17.19 -15.20
N HIS A 17 4.02 17.55 -15.89
CA HIS A 17 4.12 18.24 -17.17
C HIS A 17 4.81 19.62 -17.03
N ARG A 18 4.48 20.35 -15.95
CA ARG A 18 5.16 21.61 -15.61
C ARG A 18 6.65 21.39 -15.31
N GLN A 19 7.02 20.38 -14.53
CA GLN A 19 8.42 20.05 -14.23
C GLN A 19 9.22 19.77 -15.50
N LYS A 20 8.68 18.95 -16.42
CA LYS A 20 9.33 18.66 -17.71
C LYS A 20 9.49 19.92 -18.57
N SER A 21 8.51 20.82 -18.57
CA SER A 21 8.60 22.10 -19.28
C SER A 21 9.65 23.02 -18.66
N LEU A 22 9.71 23.07 -17.32
CA LEU A 22 10.71 23.86 -16.58
C LEU A 22 12.13 23.38 -16.87
N ASN A 23 12.38 22.07 -16.86
CA ASN A 23 13.72 21.52 -17.16
C ASN A 23 14.19 21.90 -18.57
N ARG A 24 13.29 21.88 -19.57
CA ARG A 24 13.62 22.36 -20.92
C ARG A 24 13.96 23.85 -20.95
N ARG A 25 13.21 24.67 -20.21
CA ARG A 25 13.44 26.12 -20.13
C ARG A 25 14.76 26.43 -19.43
N ILE A 26 15.06 25.78 -18.32
CA ILE A 26 16.32 25.95 -17.57
C ILE A 26 17.51 25.56 -18.46
N SER A 27 17.44 24.42 -19.15
CA SER A 27 18.50 24.01 -20.08
C SER A 27 18.72 25.04 -21.20
N ALA A 28 17.66 25.57 -21.80
CA ALA A 28 17.77 26.61 -22.83
C ALA A 28 18.40 27.92 -22.29
N VAL A 29 18.03 28.34 -21.07
CA VAL A 29 18.60 29.53 -20.42
C VAL A 29 20.08 29.34 -20.10
N ILE A 30 20.49 28.16 -19.62
CA ILE A 30 21.91 27.85 -19.36
C ILE A 30 22.72 27.94 -20.65
N VAL A 31 22.23 27.38 -21.76
CA VAL A 31 22.90 27.47 -23.08
C VAL A 31 23.04 28.93 -23.52
N LEU A 32 22.00 29.76 -23.32
CA LEU A 32 22.04 31.20 -23.60
C LEU A 32 23.05 31.95 -22.73
N ILE A 33 23.17 31.59 -21.45
CA ILE A 33 24.19 32.17 -20.55
C ILE A 33 25.58 31.86 -21.07
N VAL A 34 25.87 30.60 -21.45
CA VAL A 34 27.18 30.20 -21.99
C VAL A 34 27.49 30.94 -23.30
N ALA A 35 26.51 31.07 -24.20
CA ALA A 35 26.69 31.78 -25.47
C ALA A 35 26.96 33.28 -25.26
N THR A 36 26.23 33.94 -24.35
CA THR A 36 26.45 35.36 -24.03
C THR A 36 27.79 35.61 -23.34
N LEU A 37 28.25 34.67 -22.52
CA LEU A 37 29.59 34.71 -21.91
C LEU A 37 30.71 34.61 -22.97
N ALA A 38 30.56 33.70 -23.94
CA ALA A 38 31.51 33.55 -25.05
C ALA A 38 31.60 34.80 -25.94
N ILE A 39 30.45 35.43 -26.23
CA ILE A 39 30.40 36.69 -26.99
C ILE A 39 30.98 37.86 -26.19
N GLY A 40 30.76 37.88 -24.86
CA GLY A 40 31.31 38.89 -23.95
C GLY A 40 32.84 38.93 -23.91
N LEU A 41 33.52 37.81 -24.18
CA LEU A 41 34.98 37.77 -24.33
C LEU A 41 35.50 38.54 -25.56
N VAL A 42 34.65 38.71 -26.59
CA VAL A 42 35.00 39.39 -27.85
C VAL A 42 34.51 40.84 -27.85
N GLN A 43 33.34 41.14 -27.27
CA GLN A 43 32.75 42.48 -27.17
C GLN A 43 32.34 42.80 -25.73
N TYR A 44 33.09 43.71 -25.11
CA TYR A 44 33.22 43.78 -23.64
C TYR A 44 32.16 44.61 -22.91
N SER A 45 31.42 45.52 -23.55
CA SER A 45 30.66 46.56 -22.81
C SER A 45 29.17 46.26 -22.56
N GLN A 46 28.46 45.58 -23.47
CA GLN A 46 26.99 45.38 -23.33
C GLN A 46 26.59 43.96 -22.89
N SER A 47 27.44 42.96 -23.09
CA SER A 47 27.14 41.54 -22.84
C SER A 47 27.00 41.18 -21.36
N PHE A 48 27.62 41.95 -20.45
CA PHE A 48 27.55 41.72 -19.00
C PHE A 48 26.15 41.94 -18.40
N PHE A 49 25.39 42.92 -18.90
CA PHE A 49 24.03 43.16 -18.39
C PHE A 49 23.07 42.04 -18.81
N PHE A 50 23.24 41.50 -20.03
CA PHE A 50 22.45 40.37 -20.52
C PHE A 50 22.76 39.08 -19.77
N SER A 51 24.03 38.80 -19.47
CA SER A 51 24.40 37.60 -18.70
C SER A 51 23.88 37.66 -17.27
N LEU A 52 23.94 38.82 -16.61
CA LEU A 52 23.38 39.03 -15.27
C LEU A 52 21.85 38.84 -15.26
N ALA A 53 21.13 39.38 -16.24
CA ALA A 53 19.69 39.22 -16.35
C ALA A 53 19.29 37.75 -16.57
N LEU A 54 20.00 37.02 -17.42
CA LEU A 54 19.78 35.59 -17.64
C LEU A 54 20.09 34.75 -16.40
N PHE A 55 21.11 35.12 -15.63
CA PHE A 55 21.45 34.46 -14.37
C PHE A 55 20.36 34.66 -13.30
N CYS A 56 19.81 35.87 -13.18
CA CYS A 56 18.65 36.11 -12.31
C CYS A 56 17.43 35.29 -12.74
N LEU A 57 17.19 35.17 -14.05
CA LEU A 57 16.10 34.36 -14.60
C LEU A 57 16.30 32.86 -14.35
N SER A 58 17.54 32.36 -14.39
CA SER A 58 17.83 30.96 -14.08
C SER A 58 17.57 30.65 -12.60
N LEU A 59 18.00 31.51 -11.67
CA LEU A 59 17.72 31.38 -10.24
C LEU A 59 16.22 31.35 -9.96
N TYR A 60 15.46 32.24 -10.59
CA TYR A 60 14.00 32.27 -10.46
C TYR A 60 13.35 30.95 -10.91
N LEU A 61 13.79 30.39 -12.04
CA LEU A 61 13.29 29.10 -12.53
C LEU A 61 13.64 27.92 -11.61
N VAL A 62 14.83 27.94 -10.99
CA VAL A 62 15.26 26.91 -10.02
C VAL A 62 14.39 26.95 -8.76
N VAL A 63 14.06 28.13 -8.24
CA VAL A 63 13.15 28.26 -7.08
C VAL A 63 11.77 27.67 -7.40
N ILE A 64 11.25 27.93 -8.60
CA ILE A 64 9.99 27.33 -9.06
C ILE A 64 10.11 25.81 -9.14
N GLN A 65 11.23 25.30 -9.65
CA GLN A 65 11.47 23.85 -9.75
C GLN A 65 11.42 23.17 -8.37
N ILE A 66 12.14 23.71 -7.39
CA ILE A 66 12.15 23.19 -6.00
C ILE A 66 10.73 23.21 -5.42
N SER A 67 9.98 24.30 -5.63
CA SER A 67 8.58 24.38 -5.19
C SER A 67 7.68 23.33 -5.85
N THR A 68 7.88 23.04 -7.14
CA THR A 68 7.12 21.99 -7.82
C THR A 68 7.49 20.58 -7.36
N GLU A 69 8.77 20.33 -7.06
CA GLU A 69 9.24 19.04 -6.54
C GLU A 69 8.68 18.76 -5.14
N ASN A 70 8.68 19.76 -4.26
CA ASN A 70 8.09 19.63 -2.92
C ASN A 70 6.58 19.33 -2.98
N LYS A 71 5.84 19.95 -3.91
CA LYS A 71 4.41 19.66 -4.10
C LYS A 71 4.16 18.27 -4.65
N ILE A 72 5.01 17.81 -5.57
CA ILE A 72 4.95 16.43 -6.09
C ILE A 72 5.21 15.44 -4.94
N ALA A 73 6.23 15.68 -4.14
CA ALA A 73 6.57 14.84 -2.99
C ALA A 73 5.44 14.81 -1.94
N GLU A 74 4.83 15.96 -1.64
CA GLU A 74 3.69 16.05 -0.73
C GLU A 74 2.48 15.26 -1.23
N ILE A 75 2.14 15.37 -2.52
CA ILE A 75 1.03 14.59 -3.11
C ILE A 75 1.37 13.10 -3.11
N LEU A 76 2.60 12.71 -3.43
CA LEU A 76 3.04 11.32 -3.39
C LEU A 76 2.94 10.73 -1.98
N HIS A 77 3.37 11.49 -0.97
CA HIS A 77 3.28 11.09 0.43
C HIS A 77 1.82 10.98 0.90
N ARG A 78 0.94 11.90 0.48
CA ARG A 78 -0.50 11.81 0.80
C ARG A 78 -1.17 10.60 0.16
N MET A 79 -0.67 10.17 -1.00
CA MET A 79 -1.26 9.07 -1.74
C MET A 79 -0.88 7.69 -1.20
N ASP A 80 0.14 7.53 -0.34
CA ASP A 80 0.59 6.29 0.34
C ASP A 80 -0.06 4.98 -0.17
N PHE A 81 0.18 4.66 -1.46
CA PHE A 81 -0.61 3.66 -2.20
C PHE A 81 0.23 2.43 -2.52
N SER A 82 -0.30 1.26 -2.19
CA SER A 82 0.16 0.01 -2.78
C SER A 82 -0.51 -0.15 -4.15
N LEU A 83 0.27 -0.39 -5.22
CA LEU A 83 -0.23 -0.60 -6.59
C LEU A 83 -1.24 -1.79 -6.70
N SER A 84 -1.35 -2.61 -5.65
CA SER A 84 -2.32 -3.69 -5.50
C SER A 84 -3.76 -3.25 -5.21
N GLN A 85 -4.02 -1.99 -4.87
CA GLN A 85 -5.39 -1.51 -4.60
C GLN A 85 -6.18 -1.07 -5.85
N PHE A 86 -5.55 -1.05 -7.04
CA PHE A 86 -6.27 -0.81 -8.28
C PHE A 86 -6.98 -2.09 -8.74
N GLU A 87 -8.31 -2.11 -8.62
CA GLU A 87 -9.18 -3.21 -9.07
C GLU A 87 -9.25 -3.31 -10.60
N ASP A 88 -9.08 -2.17 -11.29
CA ASP A 88 -9.07 -2.08 -12.75
C ASP A 88 -7.64 -2.23 -13.33
N ARG A 89 -7.49 -3.18 -14.26
CA ARG A 89 -6.20 -3.59 -14.83
C ARG A 89 -5.61 -2.55 -15.78
N ASP A 90 -6.48 -1.85 -16.52
CA ASP A 90 -6.05 -0.89 -17.54
C ASP A 90 -5.50 0.38 -16.90
N THR A 91 -6.17 0.89 -15.85
CA THR A 91 -5.66 2.03 -15.08
C THR A 91 -4.36 1.72 -14.36
N ARG A 92 -4.22 0.52 -13.79
CA ARG A 92 -2.97 0.04 -13.17
C ARG A 92 -1.81 0.05 -14.15
N GLU A 93 -2.00 -0.51 -15.35
CA GLU A 93 -0.95 -0.63 -16.37
C GLU A 93 -0.52 0.75 -16.90
N VAL A 94 -1.46 1.69 -17.04
CA VAL A 94 -1.16 3.06 -17.47
C VAL A 94 -0.35 3.82 -16.40
N VAL A 95 -0.70 3.67 -15.13
CA VAL A 95 0.00 4.31 -14.01
C VAL A 95 1.39 3.71 -13.84
N GLU A 96 1.51 2.39 -13.87
CA GLU A 96 2.78 1.67 -13.79
C GLU A 96 3.73 2.08 -14.93
N LYS A 97 3.25 2.05 -16.18
CA LYS A 97 4.03 2.45 -17.35
C LYS A 97 4.46 3.92 -17.30
N LYS A 98 3.63 4.81 -16.73
CA LYS A 98 3.99 6.24 -16.54
C LYS A 98 5.02 6.41 -15.43
N LEU A 99 4.94 5.64 -14.34
CA LEU A 99 5.92 5.66 -13.25
C LEU A 99 7.28 5.08 -13.71
N THR A 100 7.31 3.93 -14.38
CA THR A 100 8.53 3.34 -14.95
C THR A 100 9.22 4.28 -15.95
N LYS A 101 8.44 5.09 -16.68
CA LYS A 101 8.98 6.10 -17.60
C LYS A 101 9.56 7.33 -16.90
N LEU A 102 9.07 7.67 -15.71
CA LEU A 102 9.51 8.83 -14.93
C LEU A 102 10.75 8.52 -14.08
N PHE A 103 10.90 7.29 -13.61
CA PHE A 103 11.98 6.90 -12.70
C PHE A 103 13.01 5.93 -13.31
N GLY A 104 12.95 5.66 -14.62
CA GLY A 104 13.78 4.64 -15.28
C GLY A 104 13.37 3.23 -14.85
N ASN A 105 14.13 2.18 -15.21
CA ASN A 105 13.88 0.83 -14.69
C ASN A 105 13.74 0.91 -13.17
N ILE A 106 12.50 0.90 -12.68
CA ILE A 106 12.16 0.65 -11.29
C ILE A 106 12.01 -0.87 -11.24
N PRO A 107 13.06 -1.66 -10.96
CA PRO A 107 12.82 -3.01 -10.53
C PRO A 107 12.21 -2.88 -9.13
N GLN A 108 10.87 -2.92 -9.02
CA GLN A 108 10.20 -3.21 -7.75
C GLN A 108 10.55 -2.29 -6.55
N ARG A 109 11.11 -1.09 -6.78
CA ARG A 109 11.78 -0.30 -5.72
C ARG A 109 10.98 0.87 -5.16
N ILE A 110 9.86 1.23 -5.80
CA ILE A 110 9.02 2.36 -5.35
C ILE A 110 7.76 1.87 -4.61
N THR A 111 7.33 0.62 -4.79
CA THR A 111 6.42 -0.02 -3.84
C THR A 111 7.26 -0.79 -2.84
N SER A 112 7.13 -0.47 -1.55
CA SER A 112 8.01 -0.94 -0.47
C SER A 112 9.45 -0.42 -0.56
N ASN A 113 9.61 0.86 -0.21
CA ASN A 113 10.52 1.25 0.86
C ASN A 113 11.80 0.38 0.96
N ALA A 114 12.80 0.59 0.11
CA ALA A 114 13.95 -0.32 -0.01
C ALA A 114 14.83 -0.43 1.25
N GLU A 115 14.72 0.52 2.17
CA GLU A 115 15.30 0.43 3.53
C GLU A 115 14.40 -0.36 4.48
N MET A 116 13.08 -0.31 4.28
CA MET A 116 12.07 -1.05 5.08
C MET A 116 11.80 -2.48 4.56
N ALA A 117 12.13 -2.78 3.30
CA ALA A 117 12.02 -4.12 2.70
C ALA A 117 13.17 -5.06 3.12
N ARG A 118 14.19 -4.53 3.82
CA ARG A 118 15.31 -5.33 4.35
C ARG A 118 15.39 -5.38 5.86
N THR A 119 14.58 -4.59 6.55
CA THR A 119 14.50 -4.62 8.02
C THR A 119 13.02 -4.71 8.40
N ARG A 120 12.50 -5.95 8.45
CA ARG A 120 11.40 -6.19 9.41
C ARG A 120 11.96 -5.83 10.79
N GLY A 121 11.16 -5.08 11.55
CA GLY A 121 11.53 -4.32 12.74
C GLY A 121 12.82 -4.75 13.44
N GLY A 122 13.83 -3.86 13.44
CA GLY A 122 14.94 -3.85 14.40
C GLY A 122 15.78 -5.12 14.61
N ASP A 123 15.54 -6.21 13.90
CA ASP A 123 16.23 -7.48 14.14
C ASP A 123 17.64 -7.44 13.54
N GLU A 124 18.65 -7.42 14.40
CA GLU A 124 20.08 -7.45 14.05
C GLU A 124 20.44 -8.67 13.19
N LYS A 125 19.67 -9.76 13.26
CA LYS A 125 19.96 -11.02 12.55
C LYS A 125 19.47 -11.03 11.11
N GLY A 126 18.60 -10.10 10.72
CA GLY A 126 18.07 -9.99 9.36
C GLY A 126 17.15 -11.16 8.96
N PRO A 127 16.74 -11.23 7.68
CA PRO A 127 15.76 -12.22 7.24
C PRO A 127 16.30 -13.65 7.33
N THR A 128 15.52 -14.55 7.94
CA THR A 128 15.76 -16.00 7.89
C THR A 128 15.29 -16.53 6.53
N TRP A 129 16.20 -17.05 5.72
CA TRP A 129 15.95 -17.53 4.35
C TRP A 129 15.21 -18.88 4.26
N GLY A 130 14.66 -19.35 5.38
CA GLY A 130 14.09 -20.69 5.52
C GLY A 130 15.15 -21.80 5.39
N LYS A 131 14.75 -23.03 5.70
CA LYS A 131 15.49 -24.23 5.30
C LYS A 131 14.68 -24.89 4.21
N GLN A 132 15.33 -25.19 3.09
CA GLN A 132 14.73 -25.96 2.00
C GLN A 132 14.51 -27.39 2.51
N ASP A 133 13.28 -27.87 2.51
CA ASP A 133 13.01 -29.26 2.83
C ASP A 133 13.62 -30.15 1.73
N GLY A 134 14.08 -31.34 2.11
CA GLY A 134 14.89 -32.23 1.26
C GLY A 134 14.18 -32.67 -0.03
N ASP A 135 14.92 -33.37 -0.89
CA ASP A 135 14.43 -33.83 -2.19
C ASP A 135 13.08 -34.57 -2.08
N LEU A 136 12.24 -34.41 -3.11
CA LEU A 136 10.91 -35.05 -3.21
C LEU A 136 10.99 -36.55 -2.89
N GLY A 137 10.54 -36.94 -1.70
CA GLY A 137 10.58 -38.32 -1.22
C GLY A 137 11.13 -38.48 0.21
N GLU A 138 11.83 -37.48 0.75
CA GLU A 138 12.19 -37.46 2.16
C GLU A 138 11.00 -37.05 3.04
N VAL A 139 10.75 -37.81 4.11
CA VAL A 139 9.76 -37.45 5.12
C VAL A 139 10.29 -36.26 5.91
N ALA A 140 9.81 -35.07 5.57
CA ALA A 140 10.09 -33.88 6.36
C ALA A 140 9.51 -34.06 7.78
N ASN A 141 10.33 -33.82 8.80
CA ASN A 141 9.85 -33.79 10.18
C ASN A 141 8.82 -32.66 10.34
N TYR A 142 7.70 -32.97 10.99
CA TYR A 142 6.68 -31.98 11.34
C TYR A 142 7.33 -30.82 12.12
N ARG A 143 7.03 -29.59 11.70
CA ARG A 143 7.44 -28.38 12.40
C ARG A 143 6.19 -27.70 12.94
N ASP A 144 6.08 -27.66 14.26
CA ASP A 144 5.01 -26.92 14.92
C ASP A 144 5.24 -25.40 14.76
N ALA A 145 4.33 -24.74 14.06
CA ALA A 145 4.38 -23.30 13.86
C ALA A 145 4.22 -22.53 15.19
N VAL A 146 3.51 -23.08 16.17
CA VAL A 146 3.32 -22.46 17.49
C VAL A 146 4.61 -22.50 18.28
N GLU A 147 5.29 -23.66 18.31
CA GLU A 147 6.56 -23.80 19.01
C GLU A 147 7.68 -22.98 18.36
N GLN A 148 7.76 -22.99 17.02
CA GLN A 148 8.73 -22.18 16.27
C GLN A 148 8.41 -20.68 16.31
N GLY A 149 7.14 -20.32 16.52
CA GLY A 149 6.65 -18.95 16.63
C GLY A 149 7.19 -18.19 17.85
N LYS A 150 7.48 -18.90 18.95
CA LYS A 150 8.00 -18.32 20.20
C LYS A 150 9.32 -17.55 20.02
N VAL A 151 10.10 -17.90 18.99
CA VAL A 151 11.37 -17.22 18.68
C VAL A 151 11.14 -15.77 18.23
N PHE A 152 9.92 -15.44 17.77
CA PHE A 152 9.54 -14.10 17.33
C PHE A 152 8.84 -13.27 18.41
N GLU A 153 8.59 -13.86 19.58
CA GLU A 153 7.91 -13.18 20.69
C GLU A 153 8.80 -12.06 21.24
N GLY A 154 8.27 -10.83 21.28
CA GLY A 154 9.00 -9.65 21.73
C GLY A 154 10.01 -9.07 20.73
N LEU A 155 10.16 -9.66 19.54
CA LEU A 155 10.90 -9.04 18.41
C LEU A 155 10.03 -8.04 17.63
N GLU A 156 8.72 -8.03 17.88
CA GLU A 156 7.81 -7.05 17.30
C GLU A 156 8.05 -5.67 17.93
N GLY A 157 8.25 -4.66 17.09
CA GLY A 157 8.34 -3.26 17.54
C GLY A 157 6.99 -2.69 17.95
N GLU A 158 6.97 -1.45 18.43
CA GLU A 158 5.71 -0.75 18.66
C GLU A 158 4.89 -0.64 17.36
N LEU A 159 3.60 -0.91 17.46
CA LEU A 159 2.67 -0.77 16.34
C LEU A 159 2.66 0.67 15.82
N SER A 160 2.67 0.78 14.50
CA SER A 160 2.36 2.01 13.78
C SER A 160 0.98 2.55 14.17
N ASN A 161 0.77 3.86 14.05
CA ASN A 161 -0.55 4.46 14.27
C ASN A 161 -1.64 3.84 13.37
N ALA A 162 -1.29 3.45 12.14
CA ALA A 162 -2.22 2.76 11.24
C ALA A 162 -2.56 1.35 11.74
N GLU A 163 -1.57 0.61 12.24
CA GLU A 163 -1.76 -0.73 12.79
C GLU A 163 -2.53 -0.71 14.11
N LYS A 164 -2.33 0.31 14.96
CA LYS A 164 -3.14 0.55 16.16
C LYS A 164 -4.60 0.81 15.79
N MET A 165 -4.84 1.62 14.76
CA MET A 165 -6.20 1.90 14.28
C MET A 165 -6.87 0.65 13.70
N LEU A 166 -6.13 -0.15 12.92
CA LEU A 166 -6.63 -1.42 12.39
C LEU A 166 -6.94 -2.40 13.52
N ARG A 167 -6.03 -2.57 14.50
CA ARG A 167 -6.26 -3.43 15.67
C ARG A 167 -7.49 -3.01 16.46
N SER A 168 -7.67 -1.72 16.69
CA SER A 168 -8.87 -1.20 17.36
C SER A 168 -10.14 -1.53 16.57
N ALA A 169 -10.11 -1.40 15.24
CA ALA A 169 -11.26 -1.76 14.41
C ALA A 169 -11.55 -3.27 14.45
N ASP A 170 -10.51 -4.11 14.41
CA ASP A 170 -10.64 -5.57 14.51
C ASP A 170 -11.23 -5.98 15.87
N GLU A 171 -10.79 -5.35 16.97
CA GLU A 171 -11.34 -5.55 18.31
C GLU A 171 -12.83 -5.16 18.37
N ASP A 172 -13.19 -4.01 17.81
CA ASP A 172 -14.58 -3.54 17.75
C ASP A 172 -15.44 -4.50 16.91
N TYR A 173 -14.97 -4.92 15.74
CA TYR A 173 -15.66 -5.89 14.89
C TYR A 173 -15.82 -7.25 15.57
N SER A 174 -14.79 -7.71 16.29
CA SER A 174 -14.83 -8.96 17.04
C SER A 174 -15.90 -8.92 18.12
N GLN A 175 -15.97 -7.81 18.89
CA GLN A 175 -17.02 -7.64 19.90
C GLN A 175 -18.42 -7.59 19.28
N MET A 176 -18.60 -6.85 18.18
CA MET A 176 -19.88 -6.79 17.49
C MET A 176 -20.28 -8.15 16.92
N ALA A 177 -19.34 -8.89 16.34
CA ALA A 177 -19.58 -10.23 15.82
C ALA A 177 -19.99 -11.19 16.95
N GLN A 178 -19.30 -11.14 18.09
CA GLN A 178 -19.63 -11.94 19.27
C GLN A 178 -21.04 -11.62 19.79
N GLN A 179 -21.39 -10.34 19.91
CA GLN A 179 -22.73 -9.92 20.34
C GLN A 179 -23.82 -10.38 19.37
N ARG A 180 -23.58 -10.26 18.06
CA ARG A 180 -24.52 -10.74 17.03
C ARG A 180 -24.68 -12.25 17.09
N TRP A 181 -23.57 -12.96 17.29
CA TRP A 181 -23.56 -14.41 17.44
C TRP A 181 -24.39 -14.85 18.65
N GLU A 182 -24.14 -14.28 19.82
CA GLU A 182 -24.91 -14.57 21.05
C GLU A 182 -26.38 -14.20 20.90
N THR A 183 -26.69 -13.08 20.25
CA THR A 183 -28.07 -12.68 19.97
C THR A 183 -28.76 -13.65 19.02
N SER A 184 -28.06 -14.13 18.00
CA SER A 184 -28.57 -15.13 17.06
C SER A 184 -28.86 -16.44 17.79
N GLN A 185 -27.96 -16.90 18.66
CA GLN A 185 -28.15 -18.13 19.43
C GLN A 185 -29.34 -18.02 20.39
N ARG A 186 -29.48 -16.90 21.11
CA ARG A 186 -30.63 -16.72 22.02
C ARG A 186 -31.98 -16.70 21.34
N ASN A 187 -32.02 -16.29 20.07
CA ASN A 187 -33.24 -16.20 19.27
C ASN A 187 -33.47 -17.45 18.40
N ASP A 188 -32.58 -18.45 18.48
CA ASP A 188 -32.69 -19.67 17.68
C ASP A 188 -33.79 -20.57 18.26
N PRO A 189 -34.85 -20.88 17.49
CA PRO A 189 -35.94 -21.74 17.96
C PRO A 189 -35.46 -23.14 18.33
N ASP A 190 -34.45 -23.69 17.63
CA ASP A 190 -33.95 -25.03 17.90
C ASP A 190 -33.24 -25.11 19.25
N LEU A 191 -32.51 -24.04 19.64
CA LEU A 191 -31.89 -23.92 20.95
C LEU A 191 -32.91 -23.78 22.08
N ILE A 192 -33.96 -22.99 21.86
CA ILE A 192 -35.05 -22.79 22.82
C ILE A 192 -35.83 -24.10 23.04
N GLU A 193 -36.13 -24.84 21.97
CA GLU A 193 -36.86 -26.11 22.03
C GLU A 193 -36.04 -27.20 22.74
N ALA A 194 -34.73 -27.27 22.46
CA ALA A 194 -33.82 -28.17 23.13
C ALA A 194 -33.49 -27.76 24.57
N GLY A 195 -33.78 -26.52 24.97
CA GLY A 195 -33.53 -25.98 26.30
C GLY A 195 -32.03 -25.73 26.60
N VAL A 196 -31.23 -25.50 25.57
CA VAL A 196 -29.77 -25.28 25.65
C VAL A 196 -29.40 -23.88 25.19
N GLU A 197 -28.31 -23.32 25.73
CA GLU A 197 -27.96 -21.92 25.48
C GLU A 197 -27.00 -21.74 24.30
N THR A 198 -26.31 -22.80 23.88
CA THR A 198 -25.28 -22.73 22.83
C THR A 198 -25.45 -23.81 21.76
N LEU A 199 -25.09 -23.48 20.52
CA LEU A 199 -25.07 -24.44 19.41
C LEU A 199 -24.13 -25.63 19.67
N ALA A 200 -23.01 -25.39 20.36
CA ALA A 200 -22.08 -26.47 20.70
C ALA A 200 -22.74 -27.52 21.61
N GLU A 201 -23.54 -27.07 22.57
CA GLU A 201 -24.30 -27.95 23.45
C GLU A 201 -25.41 -28.68 22.68
N LEU A 202 -26.12 -27.98 21.79
CA LEU A 202 -27.17 -28.58 20.93
C LEU A 202 -26.64 -29.79 20.14
N VAL A 203 -25.45 -29.68 19.56
CA VAL A 203 -24.80 -30.78 18.81
C VAL A 203 -24.49 -31.99 19.70
N THR A 204 -24.26 -31.77 20.99
CA THR A 204 -24.01 -32.87 21.94
C THR A 204 -25.29 -33.53 22.45
N THR A 205 -26.46 -32.94 22.19
CA THR A 205 -27.76 -33.53 22.53
C THR A 205 -28.33 -34.38 21.40
N ASP A 206 -29.27 -35.28 21.72
CA ASP A 206 -30.00 -36.08 20.71
C ASP A 206 -31.05 -35.27 19.92
N TYR A 207 -31.02 -33.93 19.96
CA TYR A 207 -32.07 -33.08 19.35
C TYR A 207 -32.26 -33.39 17.85
N PHE A 208 -31.17 -33.50 17.10
CA PHE A 208 -31.21 -33.81 15.67
C PHE A 208 -31.70 -35.23 15.35
N GLU A 209 -31.54 -36.18 16.27
CA GLU A 209 -32.05 -37.55 16.10
C GLU A 209 -33.57 -37.62 16.33
N LYS A 210 -34.10 -36.76 17.21
CA LYS A 210 -35.53 -36.69 17.59
C LYS A 210 -36.34 -35.78 16.66
N ASN A 211 -35.72 -34.76 16.09
CA ASN A 211 -36.31 -33.80 15.16
C ASN A 211 -35.65 -33.86 13.75
N PRO A 212 -35.69 -35.02 13.05
CA PRO A 212 -35.11 -35.12 11.72
C PRO A 212 -35.96 -34.34 10.70
N LYS A 213 -35.36 -33.36 10.03
CA LYS A 213 -35.94 -32.72 8.83
C LYS A 213 -35.47 -33.48 7.59
N ASP A 214 -36.40 -34.18 6.95
CA ASP A 214 -36.11 -34.92 5.72
C ASP A 214 -35.80 -33.94 4.57
N GLY A 215 -34.70 -34.17 3.84
CA GLY A 215 -34.23 -33.27 2.77
C GLY A 215 -33.48 -32.00 3.22
N ALA A 216 -33.16 -31.83 4.51
CA ALA A 216 -32.48 -30.63 5.01
C ALA A 216 -31.14 -30.32 4.32
N VAL A 217 -30.36 -31.36 3.99
CA VAL A 217 -29.07 -31.21 3.27
C VAL A 217 -29.29 -30.69 1.84
N GLU A 218 -30.37 -31.14 1.19
CA GLU A 218 -30.70 -30.80 -0.19
C GLU A 218 -31.22 -29.36 -0.30
N GLU A 219 -31.98 -28.91 0.70
CA GLU A 219 -32.39 -27.51 0.86
C GLU A 219 -31.17 -26.57 1.08
N LEU A 220 -30.23 -26.97 1.94
CA LEU A 220 -29.01 -26.21 2.24
C LEU A 220 -28.10 -26.09 1.00
N MET A 221 -27.95 -27.18 0.25
CA MET A 221 -27.17 -27.22 -0.99
C MET A 221 -27.84 -26.42 -2.12
N GLY A 222 -29.18 -26.43 -2.21
CA GLY A 222 -29.93 -25.68 -3.23
C GLY A 222 -29.92 -24.16 -3.02
N GLN A 223 -29.79 -23.69 -1.77
CA GLN A 223 -29.67 -22.26 -1.46
C GLN A 223 -28.28 -21.68 -1.75
N THR A 224 -27.25 -22.51 -1.95
CA THR A 224 -25.86 -22.05 -2.19
C THR A 224 -25.58 -21.80 -3.68
N SER A 225 -26.55 -22.06 -4.57
CA SER A 225 -26.39 -21.98 -6.03
C SER A 225 -26.90 -20.69 -6.72
N GLU A 226 -27.14 -19.61 -5.97
CA GLU A 226 -27.31 -18.24 -6.50
C GLU A 226 -26.18 -17.32 -6.04
#